data_AF-A0A851JC00-F1
#
_entry.id   AF-A0A851JC00-F1
#
_cell.length_a   1.000
_cell.length_b   1.000
_cell.length_c   1.000
_cell.angle_alpha   90.00
_cell.angle_beta   90.00
_cell.angle_gamma   90.00
#
_symmetry.space_group_name_H-M   'P 1'
#
loop_
_entity.id
_entity.type
_entity.pdbx_description
1 polymer ?
#
loop_
_entity_poly.entity_id
_entity_poly.type
_entity_poly.pdbx_seq_one_letter_code
_entity_poly.pdbx_strand_id
1 'polypeptide(L)'
;GQVKVFRALYTFEPRTPDELYFEEGDIIYISDMSDTNWWKGTCKGRTGLIPSNYGNLSWLRECLDNGVGVNGLDKAGNTALYWACHGGHKDVVDVLLTQANLELNQQNKLGDTALHAAAWKGYADIVEMLLEKGARTHLKNNEKKLALDMATNAACASLLKKKQSAG
;
A
#
# COMPACT_ATOMS: atom_id res chain seq x y z
N GLY A 1 -22.94 -13.65 -7.06
CA GLY A 1 -21.89 -13.44 -6.04
C GLY A 1 -22.43 -12.50 -4.99
N GLN A 2 -21.92 -12.56 -3.76
CA GLN A 2 -22.27 -11.59 -2.72
C GLN A 2 -21.82 -10.19 -3.18
N VAL A 3 -22.77 -9.25 -3.27
CA VAL A 3 -22.46 -7.85 -3.61
C VAL A 3 -21.73 -7.23 -2.43
N LYS A 4 -20.58 -6.62 -2.68
CA LYS A 4 -19.86 -5.83 -1.67
C LYS A 4 -20.20 -4.36 -1.84
N VAL A 5 -20.38 -3.67 -0.72
CA VAL A 5 -20.74 -2.24 -0.70
C VAL A 5 -19.55 -1.47 -0.17
N PHE A 6 -19.19 -0.38 -0.85
CA PHE A 6 -18.11 0.51 -0.44
C PHE A 6 -18.58 1.96 -0.51
N ARG A 7 -17.98 2.81 0.32
CA ARG A 7 -18.05 4.26 0.13
C ARG A 7 -16.84 4.70 -0.69
N ALA A 8 -17.07 5.51 -1.72
CA ALA A 8 -16.03 6.19 -2.47
C ALA A 8 -15.31 7.18 -1.56
N LEU A 9 -13.99 7.17 -1.55
CA LEU A 9 -13.19 8.02 -0.66
C LEU A 9 -12.45 9.13 -1.39
N TYR A 10 -12.65 9.19 -2.71
CA TYR A 10 -12.20 10.23 -3.62
C TYR A 10 -12.95 10.05 -4.94
N THR A 11 -13.02 11.12 -5.73
CA THR A 11 -13.66 11.11 -7.06
C THR A 11 -12.83 10.32 -8.06
N PHE A 12 -13.49 9.47 -8.84
CA PHE A 12 -12.88 8.77 -9.99
C PHE A 12 -13.45 9.33 -11.30
N GLU A 13 -12.58 10.02 -12.03
CA GLU A 13 -12.89 10.54 -13.36
C GLU A 13 -12.54 9.47 -14.43
N PRO A 14 -13.54 8.96 -15.18
CA PRO A 14 -13.31 7.92 -16.17
C PRO A 14 -12.58 8.48 -17.39
N ARG A 15 -11.65 7.68 -17.92
CA ARG A 15 -10.89 7.95 -19.15
C ARG A 15 -11.52 7.27 -20.36
N THR A 16 -12.32 6.24 -20.14
CA THR A 16 -13.06 5.53 -21.19
C THR A 16 -14.54 5.46 -20.84
N PRO A 17 -15.44 5.29 -21.82
CA PRO A 17 -16.88 5.20 -21.56
C PRO A 17 -17.30 4.01 -20.67
N ASP A 18 -16.48 2.97 -20.63
CA ASP A 18 -16.74 1.73 -19.86
C ASP A 18 -16.37 1.89 -18.37
N GLU A 19 -15.49 2.83 -18.05
CA GLU A 19 -15.10 3.16 -16.67
C GLU A 19 -16.26 3.87 -15.94
N LEU A 20 -16.47 3.52 -14.67
CA LEU A 20 -17.56 4.05 -13.86
C LEU A 20 -17.15 5.38 -13.22
N TYR A 21 -17.88 6.46 -13.50
CA TYR A 21 -17.74 7.71 -12.74
C TYR A 21 -18.38 7.61 -11.35
N PHE A 22 -17.70 8.13 -10.34
CA PHE A 22 -18.26 8.35 -8.99
C PHE A 22 -17.48 9.45 -8.27
N GLU A 23 -18.15 10.11 -7.32
CA GLU A 23 -17.60 11.18 -6.49
C GLU A 23 -17.22 10.67 -5.10
N GLU A 24 -16.37 11.42 -4.39
CA GLU A 24 -16.15 11.19 -2.96
C GLU A 24 -17.49 11.13 -2.19
N GLY A 25 -17.63 10.12 -1.33
CA GLY A 25 -18.82 9.89 -0.53
C GLY A 25 -19.88 9.01 -1.18
N ASP A 26 -19.82 8.78 -2.50
CA ASP A 26 -20.77 7.93 -3.22
C ASP A 26 -20.74 6.48 -2.72
N ILE A 27 -21.89 5.80 -2.82
CA ILE A 27 -21.98 4.37 -2.53
C ILE A 27 -21.77 3.57 -3.81
N ILE A 28 -20.85 2.62 -3.73
CA ILE A 28 -20.42 1.75 -4.82
C ILE A 28 -20.80 0.31 -4.48
N TYR A 29 -21.49 -0.36 -5.39
CA TYR A 29 -21.87 -1.77 -5.29
C TYR A 29 -21.00 -2.60 -6.23
N ILE A 30 -20.13 -3.45 -5.70
CA ILE A 30 -19.25 -4.31 -6.50
C ILE A 30 -19.86 -5.70 -6.63
N SER A 31 -20.07 -6.09 -7.88
CA SER A 31 -20.77 -7.32 -8.27
C SER A 31 -19.82 -8.43 -8.74
N ASP A 32 -18.63 -8.07 -9.23
CA ASP A 32 -17.59 -8.99 -9.70
C ASP A 32 -16.20 -8.44 -9.39
N MET A 33 -15.36 -9.27 -8.76
CA MET A 33 -13.99 -8.96 -8.36
C MET A 33 -12.98 -9.99 -8.90
N SER A 34 -13.38 -10.77 -9.91
CA SER A 34 -12.58 -11.87 -10.45
C SER A 34 -11.36 -11.42 -11.26
N ASP A 35 -11.42 -10.24 -11.87
CA ASP A 35 -10.32 -9.66 -12.66
C ASP A 35 -9.40 -8.81 -11.77
N THR A 36 -8.09 -8.91 -12.04
CA THR A 36 -7.04 -8.29 -11.22
C THR A 36 -6.84 -6.80 -11.50
N ASN A 37 -7.37 -6.28 -12.60
CA ASN A 37 -7.25 -4.88 -13.03
C ASN A 37 -8.57 -4.12 -12.92
N TRP A 38 -9.69 -4.79 -13.19
CA TRP A 38 -11.01 -4.14 -13.30
C TRP A 38 -12.10 -4.94 -12.61
N TRP A 39 -12.80 -4.32 -11.68
CA TRP A 39 -14.00 -4.88 -11.05
C TRP A 39 -15.25 -4.31 -11.69
N LYS A 40 -16.33 -5.09 -11.70
CA LYS A 40 -17.63 -4.63 -12.21
C LYS A 40 -18.49 -4.14 -11.06
N GLY A 41 -18.94 -2.90 -11.14
CA GLY A 41 -19.77 -2.31 -10.10
C GLY A 41 -20.81 -1.32 -10.61
N THR A 42 -21.65 -0.88 -9.68
CA THR A 42 -22.72 0.09 -9.92
C THR A 42 -22.60 1.24 -8.92
N CYS A 43 -22.74 2.47 -9.40
CA CYS A 43 -22.80 3.68 -8.60
C CYS A 43 -23.81 4.65 -9.24
N LYS A 44 -24.63 5.33 -8.43
CA LYS A 44 -25.67 6.27 -8.92
C LYS A 44 -26.55 5.69 -10.06
N GLY A 45 -26.84 4.38 -10.02
CA GLY A 45 -27.63 3.68 -11.03
C GLY A 45 -26.91 3.36 -12.34
N ARG A 46 -25.63 3.73 -12.50
CA ARG A 46 -24.80 3.37 -13.66
C ARG A 46 -23.92 2.17 -13.32
N THR A 47 -23.81 1.24 -14.26
CA THR A 47 -22.87 0.12 -14.17
C THR A 47 -21.65 0.39 -15.03
N GLY A 48 -20.46 0.03 -14.53
CA GLY A 48 -19.21 0.22 -15.24
C GLY A 48 -18.05 -0.51 -14.56
N LEU A 49 -16.86 -0.29 -15.11
CA LEU A 49 -15.61 -0.83 -14.61
C LEU A 49 -14.98 0.10 -13.58
N ILE A 50 -14.54 -0.48 -12.47
CA ILE A 50 -13.85 0.19 -11.37
C ILE A 50 -12.45 -0.41 -11.31
N PRO A 51 -11.37 0.39 -11.25
CA PRO A 51 -10.04 -0.18 -11.13
C PRO A 51 -9.94 -1.00 -9.83
N SER A 52 -9.37 -2.21 -9.90
CA SER A 52 -9.30 -3.11 -8.74
C SER A 52 -8.55 -2.51 -7.54
N ASN A 53 -7.60 -1.60 -7.78
CA ASN A 53 -6.88 -0.89 -6.73
C ASN A 53 -7.75 0.10 -5.94
N TYR A 54 -8.84 0.63 -6.52
CA TYR A 54 -9.79 1.47 -5.78
C TYR A 54 -10.43 0.71 -4.63
N GLY A 55 -10.90 -0.51 -4.89
CA GLY A 55 -11.57 -1.29 -3.87
C GLY A 55 -10.64 -1.75 -2.74
N ASN A 56 -9.35 -1.95 -3.04
CA ASN A 56 -8.34 -2.22 -2.00
C ASN A 56 -8.07 -1.00 -1.12
N LEU A 57 -8.01 0.21 -1.69
CA LEU A 57 -7.84 1.46 -0.94
C LEU A 57 -9.07 1.82 -0.11
N SER A 58 -10.27 1.69 -0.70
CA SER A 58 -11.52 1.95 0.01
C SER A 58 -11.73 0.99 1.17
N TRP A 59 -11.47 -0.31 0.94
CA TRP A 59 -11.52 -1.31 1.99
C TRP A 59 -10.49 -1.06 3.09
N LEU A 60 -9.26 -0.66 2.72
CA LEU A 60 -8.22 -0.36 3.70
C LEU A 60 -8.60 0.81 4.59
N ARG A 61 -9.05 1.93 4.01
CA ARG A 61 -9.48 3.11 4.78
C ARG A 61 -10.70 2.79 5.64
N GLU A 62 -11.68 2.05 5.12
CA GLU A 62 -12.81 1.59 5.93
C GLU A 62 -12.38 0.66 7.08
N CYS A 63 -11.40 -0.22 6.88
CA CYS A 63 -10.82 -1.01 7.96
C CYS A 63 -10.17 -0.13 9.03
N LEU A 64 -9.39 0.88 8.61
CA LEU A 64 -8.72 1.81 9.51
C LEU A 64 -9.73 2.64 10.31
N ASP A 65 -10.76 3.18 9.65
CA ASP A 65 -11.85 3.94 10.29
C ASP A 65 -12.66 3.10 11.28
N ASN A 66 -12.81 1.80 11.00
CA ASN A 66 -13.45 0.85 11.90
C ASN A 66 -12.51 0.30 13.00
N GLY A 67 -11.31 0.88 13.17
CA GLY A 67 -10.39 0.53 14.25
C GLY A 67 -9.69 -0.82 14.08
N VAL A 68 -9.65 -1.37 12.86
CA VAL A 68 -8.77 -2.51 12.56
C VAL A 68 -7.33 -2.07 12.79
N GLY A 69 -6.61 -2.79 13.65
CA GLY A 69 -5.24 -2.45 14.00
C GLY A 69 -4.34 -2.41 12.77
N VAL A 70 -3.88 -1.20 12.40
CA VAL A 70 -2.99 -0.96 11.24
C VAL A 70 -1.70 -1.79 11.26
N ASN A 71 -1.28 -2.22 12.45
CA ASN A 71 -0.08 -3.03 12.69
C ASN A 71 -0.38 -4.53 12.81
N GLY A 72 -1.56 -4.99 12.40
CA GLY A 72 -1.90 -6.41 12.38
C GLY A 72 -0.87 -7.24 11.62
N LEU A 73 -0.55 -8.42 12.16
CA LEU A 73 0.46 -9.32 11.59
C LEU A 73 -0.19 -10.54 10.96
N ASP A 74 0.26 -10.91 9.76
CA ASP A 74 -0.07 -12.21 9.18
C ASP A 74 0.73 -13.34 9.86
N LYS A 75 0.50 -14.60 9.43
CA LYS A 75 1.21 -15.78 9.97
C LYS A 75 2.72 -15.74 9.73
N ALA A 76 3.20 -14.94 8.80
CA ALA A 76 4.62 -14.75 8.51
C ALA A 76 5.21 -13.52 9.25
N GLY A 77 4.40 -12.80 10.02
CA GLY A 77 4.80 -11.60 10.75
C GLY A 77 4.87 -10.35 9.87
N ASN A 78 4.25 -10.35 8.69
CA ASN A 78 4.20 -9.17 7.83
C ASN A 78 3.03 -8.25 8.24
N THR A 79 3.28 -6.95 8.16
CA THR A 79 2.25 -5.91 8.28
C THR A 79 1.61 -5.62 6.93
N ALA A 80 0.49 -4.88 6.93
CA ALA A 80 -0.07 -4.30 5.71
C ALA A 80 0.95 -3.40 4.97
N LEU A 81 1.75 -2.63 5.71
CA LEU A 81 2.81 -1.79 5.15
C LEU A 81 3.87 -2.62 4.41
N TYR A 82 4.29 -3.76 4.97
CA TYR A 82 5.23 -4.65 4.29
C TYR A 82 4.71 -5.09 2.92
N TRP A 83 3.46 -5.56 2.87
CA TRP A 83 2.85 -6.01 1.61
C TRP A 83 2.64 -4.87 0.62
N ALA A 84 2.25 -3.68 1.08
CA ALA A 84 2.13 -2.50 0.23
C ALA A 84 3.48 -2.10 -0.41
N CYS A 85 4.56 -2.10 0.39
CA CYS A 85 5.91 -1.84 -0.09
C CYS A 85 6.43 -2.95 -1.02
N HIS A 86 6.15 -4.21 -0.72
CA HIS A 86 6.54 -5.35 -1.57
C HIS A 86 5.79 -5.36 -2.91
N GLY A 87 4.53 -4.90 -2.93
CA GLY A 87 3.69 -4.82 -4.14
C GLY A 87 3.85 -3.53 -4.95
N GLY A 88 4.54 -2.52 -4.42
CA GLY A 88 4.68 -1.23 -5.09
C GLY A 88 3.41 -0.36 -5.05
N HIS A 89 2.52 -0.62 -4.10
CA HIS A 89 1.25 0.09 -3.96
C HIS A 89 1.47 1.42 -3.23
N LYS A 90 2.03 2.40 -3.95
CA LYS A 90 2.40 3.71 -3.41
C LYS A 90 1.22 4.42 -2.75
N ASP A 91 0.05 4.35 -3.36
CA ASP A 91 -1.22 4.87 -2.86
C ASP A 91 -1.60 4.26 -1.49
N VAL A 92 -1.45 2.95 -1.34
CA VAL A 92 -1.68 2.25 -0.07
C VAL A 92 -0.64 2.66 0.97
N VAL A 93 0.64 2.75 0.58
CA VAL A 93 1.72 3.20 1.47
C VAL A 93 1.43 4.61 1.99
N ASP A 94 1.04 5.54 1.12
CA ASP A 94 0.73 6.91 1.50
C ASP A 94 -0.39 6.95 2.55
N VAL A 95 -1.50 6.24 2.33
CA VAL A 95 -2.59 6.11 3.30
C VAL A 95 -2.10 5.54 4.63
N LEU A 96 -1.33 4.45 4.63
CA LEU A 96 -0.81 3.87 5.87
C LEU A 96 0.08 4.86 6.62
N LEU A 97 0.96 5.60 5.93
CA LEU A 97 1.87 6.58 6.53
C LEU A 97 1.18 7.80 7.14
N THR A 98 -0.13 7.98 6.93
CA THR A 98 -0.95 8.98 7.65
C THR A 98 -1.40 8.51 9.03
N GLN A 99 -1.30 7.23 9.33
CA GLN A 99 -1.80 6.66 10.58
C GLN A 99 -0.84 6.95 11.74
N ALA A 100 -1.36 7.58 12.81
CA ALA A 100 -0.54 8.13 13.90
C ALA A 100 0.28 7.07 14.67
N ASN A 101 -0.19 5.83 14.71
CA ASN A 101 0.43 4.72 15.45
C ASN A 101 1.04 3.64 14.55
N LEU A 102 1.33 3.94 13.29
CA LEU A 102 1.91 2.98 12.36
C LEU A 102 3.32 2.53 12.81
N GLU A 103 3.53 1.22 12.87
CA GLU A 103 4.85 0.61 13.10
C GLU A 103 5.60 0.45 11.77
N LEU A 104 6.66 1.24 11.57
CA LEU A 104 7.48 1.24 10.36
C LEU A 104 8.57 0.15 10.34
N ASN A 105 8.96 -0.34 11.52
CA ASN A 105 10.18 -1.10 11.72
C ASN A 105 9.92 -2.56 12.13
N GLN A 106 8.67 -3.03 12.04
CA GLN A 106 8.34 -4.44 12.27
C GLN A 106 9.19 -5.33 11.35
N GLN A 107 9.92 -6.27 11.96
CA GLN A 107 10.63 -7.32 11.25
C GLN A 107 9.75 -8.57 11.15
N ASN A 108 9.56 -9.10 9.95
CA ASN A 108 8.84 -10.35 9.75
C ASN A 108 9.70 -11.57 10.18
N LYS A 109 9.22 -12.79 9.95
CA LYS A 109 9.97 -14.01 10.29
C LYS A 109 11.32 -14.17 9.59
N LEU A 110 11.55 -13.48 8.47
CA LEU A 110 12.84 -13.42 7.76
C LEU A 110 13.75 -12.30 8.27
N GLY A 111 13.26 -11.49 9.21
CA GLY A 111 13.94 -10.29 9.68
C GLY A 111 13.78 -9.09 8.75
N ASP A 112 12.98 -9.19 7.68
CA ASP A 112 12.79 -8.10 6.74
C ASP A 112 11.76 -7.09 7.25
N THR A 113 12.03 -5.80 7.01
CA THR A 113 11.09 -4.69 7.23
C THR A 113 10.45 -4.25 5.93
N ALA A 114 9.44 -3.37 5.99
CA ALA A 114 8.87 -2.75 4.79
C ALA A 114 9.92 -2.02 3.92
N LEU A 115 10.94 -1.43 4.55
CA LEU A 115 12.05 -0.78 3.86
C LEU A 115 12.96 -1.79 3.11
N HIS A 116 13.18 -2.99 3.66
CA HIS A 116 13.88 -4.07 2.95
C HIS A 116 13.12 -4.46 1.68
N ALA A 117 11.80 -4.65 1.79
CA ALA A 117 10.96 -5.02 0.66
C ALA A 117 10.97 -3.94 -0.44
N ALA A 118 10.76 -2.67 -0.10
CA ALA A 118 10.79 -1.57 -1.06
C ALA A 118 12.14 -1.44 -1.77
N ALA A 119 13.25 -1.55 -1.04
CA ALA A 119 14.60 -1.51 -1.59
C ALA A 119 14.87 -2.69 -2.53
N TRP A 120 14.46 -3.91 -2.14
CA TRP A 120 14.59 -5.10 -2.97
C TRP A 120 13.79 -5.01 -4.27
N LYS A 121 12.57 -4.48 -4.20
CA LYS A 121 11.74 -4.27 -5.39
C LYS A 121 12.16 -3.07 -6.24
N GLY A 122 13.01 -2.19 -5.71
CA GLY A 122 13.54 -1.05 -6.45
C GLY A 122 12.58 0.16 -6.52
N TYR A 123 11.58 0.25 -5.64
CA TYR A 123 10.62 1.35 -5.61
C TYR A 123 11.20 2.55 -4.85
N ALA A 124 12.01 3.36 -5.55
CA ALA A 124 12.77 4.45 -4.95
C ALA A 124 11.89 5.52 -4.30
N ASP A 125 10.72 5.79 -4.86
CA ASP A 125 9.75 6.73 -4.30
C ASP A 125 9.12 6.20 -2.99
N ILE A 126 8.81 4.91 -2.91
CA ILE A 126 8.38 4.27 -1.65
C ILE A 126 9.50 4.27 -0.62
N VAL A 127 10.75 4.01 -1.03
CA VAL A 127 11.91 4.12 -0.15
C VAL A 127 12.02 5.54 0.43
N GLU A 128 11.90 6.57 -0.41
CA GLU A 128 11.93 7.97 0.03
C GLU A 128 10.85 8.28 1.07
N MET A 129 9.59 7.93 0.78
CA MET A 129 8.47 8.14 1.72
C MET A 129 8.70 7.47 3.09
N LEU A 130 9.22 6.23 3.11
CA LEU A 130 9.53 5.53 4.36
C LEU A 130 10.65 6.23 5.14
N LEU A 131 11.68 6.74 4.46
CA LEU A 131 12.81 7.44 5.08
C LEU A 131 12.42 8.81 5.63
N GLU A 132 11.49 9.50 4.99
CA GLU A 132 10.91 10.76 5.47
C GLU A 132 10.09 10.54 6.74
N LYS A 133 9.37 9.42 6.82
CA LYS A 133 8.60 9.02 8.00
C LYS A 133 9.44 8.38 9.12
N GLY A 134 10.75 8.23 8.92
CA GLY A 134 11.68 7.81 9.97
C GLY A 134 11.89 6.30 10.07
N ALA A 135 11.70 5.54 8.98
CA ALA A 135 12.07 4.13 8.94
C ALA A 135 13.58 3.93 9.24
N ARG A 136 13.91 2.94 10.06
CA ARG A 136 15.29 2.64 10.47
C ARG A 136 16.04 1.93 9.34
N THR A 137 17.20 2.49 8.98
CA THR A 137 18.06 1.96 7.90
C THR A 137 19.11 0.95 8.37
N HIS A 138 19.31 0.82 9.68
CA HIS A 138 20.36 -0.01 10.29
C HIS A 138 19.88 -1.37 10.82
N LEU A 139 18.60 -1.71 10.60
CA LEU A 139 18.06 -3.02 10.96
C LEU A 139 18.56 -4.06 9.96
N LYS A 140 19.08 -5.18 10.47
CA LYS A 140 19.54 -6.31 9.67
C LYS A 140 18.50 -7.41 9.67
N ASN A 141 18.23 -8.00 8.51
CA ASN A 141 17.44 -9.22 8.40
C ASN A 141 18.23 -10.45 8.86
N ASN A 142 17.62 -11.64 8.77
CA ASN A 142 18.25 -12.89 9.22
C ASN A 142 19.48 -13.27 8.40
N GLU A 143 19.59 -12.78 7.16
CA GLU A 143 20.78 -12.92 6.30
C GLU A 143 21.86 -11.87 6.59
N LYS A 144 21.71 -11.08 7.65
CA LYS A 144 22.62 -9.98 8.05
C LYS A 144 22.67 -8.81 7.06
N LYS A 145 21.70 -8.72 6.16
CA LYS A 145 21.58 -7.64 5.17
C LYS A 145 20.77 -6.49 5.72
N LEU A 146 21.23 -5.27 5.47
CA LEU A 146 20.48 -4.03 5.63
C LEU A 146 19.56 -3.81 4.42
N ALA A 147 18.61 -2.89 4.53
CA ALA A 147 17.84 -2.45 3.37
C ALA A 147 18.74 -1.94 2.23
N LEU A 148 19.89 -1.32 2.54
CA LEU A 148 20.88 -0.91 1.54
C LEU A 148 21.46 -2.10 0.77
N ASP A 149 21.75 -3.20 1.46
CA ASP A 149 22.31 -4.41 0.86
C ASP A 149 21.28 -5.14 -0.03
N MET A 150 19.99 -4.86 0.20
CA MET A 150 18.88 -5.38 -0.60
C MET A 150 18.57 -4.50 -1.83
N ALA A 151 19.11 -3.28 -1.93
CA ALA A 151 18.75 -2.34 -2.98
C ALA A 151 19.13 -2.87 -4.37
N THR A 152 18.14 -3.05 -5.26
CA THR A 152 18.35 -3.61 -6.60
C THR A 152 18.65 -2.56 -7.68
N ASN A 153 18.52 -1.27 -7.37
CA ASN A 153 18.87 -0.18 -8.28
C ASN A 153 19.60 0.98 -7.60
N ALA A 154 20.26 1.80 -8.42
CA ALA A 154 21.08 2.91 -7.96
C ALA A 154 20.27 4.01 -7.25
N ALA A 155 19.01 4.21 -7.62
CA ALA A 155 18.15 5.22 -7.01
C ALA A 155 17.87 4.88 -5.54
N CYS A 156 17.41 3.66 -5.25
CA CYS A 156 17.20 3.16 -3.89
C CYS A 156 18.49 3.19 -3.08
N ALA A 157 19.59 2.68 -3.66
CA ALA A 157 20.88 2.65 -2.98
C ALA A 157 21.37 4.06 -2.61
N SER A 158 21.17 5.04 -3.49
CA SER A 158 21.56 6.43 -3.25
C SER A 158 20.77 7.07 -2.11
N LEU A 159 19.45 6.85 -2.05
CA LEU A 159 18.59 7.36 -0.97
C LEU A 159 19.01 6.77 0.40
N LEU A 160 19.23 5.47 0.45
CA LEU A 160 19.62 4.77 1.69
C LEU A 160 21.01 5.19 2.18
N LYS A 161 21.97 5.40 1.28
CA LYS A 161 23.30 5.94 1.62
C LYS A 161 23.23 7.36 2.17
N LYS A 162 22.47 8.25 1.52
CA LYS A 162 22.31 9.65 1.96
C LYS A 162 21.78 9.73 3.39
N LYS A 163 20.80 8.89 3.76
CA LYS A 163 20.25 8.88 5.11
C LYS A 163 21.26 8.37 6.15
N GLN A 164 22.11 7.40 5.81
CA GLN A 164 23.16 6.90 6.71
C GLN A 164 24.24 7.94 7.02
N SER A 165 24.55 8.85 6.08
CA SER A 165 25.53 9.93 6.30
C SER A 165 24.98 11.12 7.09
N ALA A 166 23.68 11.16 7.36
CA ALA A 166 22.99 12.30 7.97
C ALA A 166 22.64 12.12 9.46
N GLY A 167 23.07 11.02 10.08
CA GLY A 167 22.89 10.73 11.51
C GLY A 167 24.22 10.48 12.20
#